data_AF-A0A090TDB4-F1
#
_entry.id   AF-A0A090TDB4-F1
#
_cell.length_a   1.000
_cell.length_b   1.000
_cell.length_c   1.000
_cell.angle_alpha   90.00
_cell.angle_beta   90.00
_cell.angle_gamma   90.00
#
_symmetry.space_group_name_H-M   'P 1'
#
loop_
_entity.id
_entity.type
_entity.pdbx_description
1 polymer ?
#
loop_
_entity_poly.entity_id
_entity_poly.type
_entity_poly.pdbx_seq_one_letter_code
_entity_poly.pdbx_strand_id
1 'polypeptide(L)' 'MVIEDSLGINTQLETQMQHIVDTYQCEWKTAVESEEKRATFMPFINSEQQSKDLGYQRVRGQRIPVTIVDPQLED' A
#
# COMPACT_ATOMS: atom_id res chain seq x y z
N MET A 1 5.59 21.33 -25.63
CA MET A 1 6.51 21.85 -26.67
C MET A 1 6.82 23.30 -26.38
N VAL A 2 8.05 23.59 -25.98
CA VAL A 2 8.54 24.97 -25.84
C VAL A 2 8.65 25.58 -27.22
N ILE A 3 7.96 26.69 -27.45
CA ILE A 3 8.05 27.47 -28.70
C ILE A 3 9.09 28.55 -28.41
N GLU A 4 10.20 28.54 -29.18
CA GLU A 4 11.42 29.34 -28.95
C GLU A 4 12.29 28.86 -27.77
N ASP A 5 13.04 27.76 -27.99
CA ASP A 5 14.03 27.22 -27.05
C ASP A 5 15.28 28.11 -26.92
N SER A 6 15.09 29.32 -26.40
CA SER A 6 16.14 30.33 -26.22
C SER A 6 17.27 29.91 -25.28
N LEU A 7 17.03 28.91 -24.42
CA LEU A 7 17.99 28.37 -23.46
C LEU A 7 18.61 27.04 -23.91
N GLY A 8 18.11 26.40 -24.96
CA GLY A 8 18.63 25.14 -25.49
C GLY A 8 18.41 23.92 -24.57
N ILE A 9 17.50 24.00 -23.59
CA ILE A 9 17.30 22.97 -22.56
C ILE A 9 16.01 22.16 -22.75
N ASN A 10 15.23 22.44 -23.79
CA ASN A 10 13.94 21.79 -24.01
C ASN A 10 14.06 20.24 -24.04
N THR A 11 15.01 19.70 -24.82
CA THR A 11 15.24 18.25 -24.91
C THR A 11 15.59 17.62 -23.56
N GLN A 12 16.37 18.32 -22.73
CA GLN A 12 16.73 17.84 -21.39
C GLN A 12 15.49 17.77 -20.48
N LEU A 13 14.64 18.80 -20.50
CA LEU A 13 13.42 18.84 -19.70
C LEU A 13 12.44 17.73 -20.12
N GLU A 14 12.26 17.53 -21.42
CA GLU A 14 11.41 16.45 -21.95
C GLU A 14 11.94 15.07 -21.55
N THR A 15 13.27 14.88 -21.56
CA THR A 15 13.90 13.62 -21.09
C THR A 15 13.64 13.40 -19.60
N GLN A 16 13.72 14.43 -18.77
CA GLN A 16 13.45 14.33 -17.33
C GLN A 16 11.97 14.02 -17.05
N MET A 17 11.05 14.64 -17.78
CA MET A 17 9.63 14.34 -17.69
C MET A 17 9.35 12.89 -18.09
N GLN A 18 9.95 12.42 -19.20
CA GLN A 18 9.80 11.03 -19.65
C GLN A 18 10.31 10.05 -18.60
N HIS A 19 11.44 10.34 -17.95
CA HIS A 19 11.95 9.49 -16.87
C HIS A 19 10.96 9.34 -15.70
N ILE A 20 10.28 10.42 -15.30
CA ILE A 20 9.26 10.36 -14.24
C ILE A 20 8.08 9.48 -14.67
N VAL A 21 7.65 9.59 -15.93
CA VAL A 21 6.58 8.76 -16.49
C VAL A 21 7.00 7.29 -16.52
N ASP A 22 8.20 7.00 -17.02
CA ASP A 22 8.73 5.63 -17.16
C ASP A 22 8.96 4.94 -15.81
N THR A 23 9.29 5.71 -14.78
CA THR A 23 9.55 5.20 -13.43
C THR A 23 8.35 5.26 -12.50
N TYR A 24 7.22 5.80 -12.97
CA TYR A 24 6.01 5.87 -12.17
C TYR A 24 5.50 4.46 -11.82
N GLN A 25 5.42 4.17 -10.53
CA GLN A 25 4.81 2.95 -10.01
C GLN A 25 3.63 3.29 -9.09
N CYS A 26 2.47 2.71 -9.39
CA CYS A 26 1.29 2.84 -8.53
C CYS A 26 1.19 1.62 -7.60
N GLU A 27 1.42 1.85 -6.30
CA GLU A 27 1.34 0.81 -5.28
C GLU A 27 -0.07 0.19 -5.19
N TRP A 28 -1.12 1.00 -5.38
CA TRP A 28 -2.51 0.54 -5.40
C TRP A 28 -2.80 -0.37 -6.58
N LYS A 29 -2.38 0.03 -7.79
CA LYS A 29 -2.49 -0.82 -8.98
C LYS A 29 -1.78 -2.15 -8.76
N THR A 30 -0.58 -2.10 -8.19
CA THR A 30 0.20 -3.29 -7.84
C THR A 30 -0.52 -4.19 -6.83
N ALA A 31 -1.19 -3.60 -5.82
CA ALA A 31 -1.94 -4.33 -4.81
C ALA A 31 -3.20 -5.02 -5.38
N VAL A 32 -3.84 -4.42 -6.39
CA VAL A 32 -5.06 -4.97 -7.02
C VAL A 32 -4.73 -6.02 -8.08
N GLU A 33 -3.70 -5.79 -8.91
CA GLU A 33 -3.35 -6.66 -10.04
C GLU A 33 -2.55 -7.91 -9.62
N SER A 34 -1.82 -7.85 -8.50
CA SER A 34 -1.11 -9.01 -7.96
C SER A 34 -2.05 -9.91 -7.17
N GLU A 35 -2.23 -11.15 -7.61
CA GLU A 35 -3.04 -12.16 -6.93
C GLU A 35 -2.60 -12.38 -5.47
N GLU A 36 -1.28 -12.51 -5.26
CA GLU A 36 -0.68 -12.72 -3.94
C GLU A 36 -0.93 -11.53 -3.01
N LYS A 37 -0.71 -10.30 -3.48
CA LYS A 37 -0.97 -9.10 -2.66
C LYS A 37 -2.45 -8.93 -2.38
N ARG A 38 -3.31 -9.14 -3.39
CA ARG A 38 -4.76 -9.06 -3.25
C ARG A 38 -5.30 -10.05 -2.22
N ALA A 39 -4.74 -11.26 -2.15
CA ALA A 39 -5.12 -12.26 -1.14
C ALA A 39 -4.88 -11.80 0.30
N THR A 40 -3.90 -10.93 0.54
CA THR A 40 -3.62 -10.36 1.88
C THR A 40 -4.71 -9.37 2.32
N PHE A 41 -5.44 -8.76 1.38
CA PHE A 41 -6.52 -7.81 1.64
C PHE A 41 -7.91 -8.45 1.69
N MET A 42 -8.01 -9.79 1.64
CA MET A 42 -9.27 -10.54 1.75
C MET A 42 -10.09 -10.38 3.05
N PRO A 43 -9.55 -9.98 4.23
CA PRO A 43 -10.39 -9.85 5.43
C PRO A 43 -11.52 -8.82 5.33
N PHE A 44 -11.49 -7.97 4.29
CA PHE A 44 -12.45 -6.88 4.09
C PHE A 44 -13.30 -7.04 2.82
N ILE A 45 -13.16 -8.16 2.10
CA ILE A 45 -14.14 -8.52 1.06
C ILE A 45 -15.42 -8.94 1.79
N ASN A 46 -16.58 -8.58 1.23
CA ASN A 46 -17.92 -8.97 1.66
C ASN A 46 -18.09 -10.51 1.64
N SER A 47 -17.38 -11.19 2.53
CA SER A 47 -17.40 -12.61 2.78
C SER A 47 -18.32 -12.83 3.97
N GLU A 48 -19.23 -13.78 3.87
CA GLU A 48 -20.05 -14.18 5.02
C GLU A 48 -19.26 -14.99 6.06
N GLN A 49 -18.01 -15.37 5.75
CA GLN A 49 -17.11 -15.93 6.75
C GLN A 49 -16.56 -14.81 7.62
N GLN A 50 -16.83 -14.90 8.93
CA GLN A 50 -16.28 -13.99 9.92
C GLN A 50 -14.76 -13.90 9.79
N SER A 51 -14.26 -12.67 9.71
CA SER A 51 -12.83 -12.39 9.88
C SER A 51 -12.35 -13.03 11.17
N LYS A 52 -11.23 -13.78 11.13
CA LYS A 52 -10.62 -14.32 12.34
C LYS A 52 -10.42 -13.18 13.34
N ASP A 53 -10.96 -13.34 14.55
CA ASP A 53 -10.77 -12.35 15.59
C ASP A 53 -9.28 -12.31 15.93
N LEU A 54 -8.65 -11.17 15.68
CA LEU A 54 -7.26 -10.96 16.02
C LEU A 54 -7.23 -10.66 17.52
N GLY A 55 -6.49 -11.44 18.32
CA GLY A 55 -6.33 -11.14 19.74
C GLY A 55 -5.67 -9.78 19.93
N TYR A 56 -6.21 -8.95 20.83
CA TYR A 56 -5.62 -7.66 21.20
C TYR A 56 -5.40 -7.60 22.70
N GLN A 57 -4.24 -7.11 23.13
CA GLN A 57 -3.95 -6.79 24.53
C GLN A 57 -3.90 -5.28 24.73
N ARG A 58 -4.05 -4.84 25.98
CA ARG A 58 -3.82 -3.43 26.36
C ARG A 58 -2.48 -3.29 27.07
N VAL A 59 -1.55 -2.57 26.44
CA VAL A 59 -0.28 -2.18 27.08
C VAL A 59 -0.35 -0.70 27.40
N ARG A 60 -0.27 -0.35 28.69
CA ARG A 60 -0.35 1.05 29.16
C ARG A 60 -1.61 1.78 28.64
N GLY A 61 -2.71 1.06 28.50
CA GLY A 61 -4.01 1.57 28.02
C GLY A 61 -4.19 1.55 26.50
N GLN A 62 -3.15 1.32 25.70
CA GLN A 62 -3.23 1.27 24.24
C GLN A 62 -3.51 -0.15 23.75
N ARG A 63 -4.43 -0.30 22.80
CA ARG A 63 -4.78 -1.58 22.14
C ARG A 63 -3.66 -1.98 21.17
N ILE A 64 -3.06 -3.15 21.35
CA ILE A 64 -1.93 -3.67 20.56
C ILE A 64 -2.22 -5.14 20.18
N PRO A 65 -1.92 -5.60 18.95
CA PRO A 65 -2.07 -7.01 18.57
C PRO A 65 -1.18 -7.91 19.43
N VAL A 66 -1.70 -9.08 19.85
CA VAL A 66 -0.88 -10.07 20.56
C VAL A 66 0.02 -10.82 19.57
N THR A 67 1.31 -10.99 19.90
CA THR A 67 2.25 -11.77 19.07
C THR A 67 2.09 -13.28 19.29
N ILE A 68 1.58 -13.68 20.45
CA ILE A 68 1.21 -15.04 20.83
C ILE A 68 -0.20 -14.94 21.39
N VAL A 69 -1.14 -15.71 20.85
CA VAL A 69 -2.48 -15.84 21.43
C VAL A 69 -2.32 -16.64 22.72
N ASP A 70 -2.25 -15.95 23.86
CA ASP A 70 -2.27 -16.59 25.16
C ASP A 70 -3.72 -17.00 25.47
N PRO A 71 -4.03 -18.30 25.68
CA PRO A 71 -5.40 -18.77 25.91
C PRO A 71 -6.06 -18.24 27.20
N GLN A 72 -5.33 -17.47 28.01
CA GLN A 72 -5.78 -16.98 29.32
C GLN A 72 -6.18 -15.49 29.32
N LEU A 73 -6.18 -14.82 28.17
CA LEU A 73 -6.58 -13.41 28.02
C LEU A 73 -8.05 -13.28 27.57
N GLU A 74 -8.96 -13.95 28.30
CA GLU A 74 -10.39 -13.61 28.30
C GLU A 74 -10.73 -13.02 29.67
N ASP A 75 -10.84 -11.69 29.73
CA ASP A 75 -11.52 -10.91 30.77
C ASP A 75 -12.51 -9.95 30.10
#